data_AF-A0A4R0IFM4-F1
#
_entry.id   AF-A0A4R0IFM4-F1
#
_cell.length_a   1.000
_cell.length_b   1.000
_cell.length_c   1.000
_cell.angle_alpha   90.00
_cell.angle_beta   90.00
_cell.angle_gamma   90.00
#
_symmetry.space_group_name_H-M   'P 1'
#
loop_
_entity.id
_entity.type
_entity.pdbx_description
1 polymer ?
#
loop_
_entity_poly.entity_id
_entity_poly.type
_entity_poly.pdbx_seq_one_letter_code
_entity_poly.pdbx_strand_id
1 'polypeptide(L)'
;MPDEPRKHLTDAVGGRAGVPLSDVERVEWERARNLVQSVASCYNSLVSQATDPDRRAELAAELAFHDGELRRLGTMSGAERRTVIGTYPDLLARLRTELDG
;
A
#
# COMPACT_ATOMS: atom_id res chain seq x y z
N MET A 1 40.81 8.13 28.19
CA MET A 1 40.31 6.75 28.01
C MET A 1 39.09 6.59 28.92
N PRO A 2 37.93 6.08 28.46
CA PRO A 2 37.58 5.58 27.12
C PRO A 2 36.32 6.21 26.49
N ASP A 3 36.21 6.01 25.18
CA ASP A 3 34.98 6.02 24.38
C ASP A 3 33.91 5.08 24.96
N GLU A 4 32.65 5.52 24.99
CA GLU A 4 31.51 4.60 24.91
C GLU A 4 30.45 5.16 23.95
N PRO A 5 30.27 4.54 22.76
CA PRO A 5 29.13 4.81 21.91
C PRO A 5 27.88 4.21 22.56
N ARG A 6 26.83 5.03 22.73
CA ARG A 6 25.51 4.55 23.18
C ARG A 6 25.02 3.46 22.24
N LYS A 7 25.10 2.22 22.73
CA LYS A 7 24.59 1.01 22.09
C LYS A 7 23.08 1.17 21.88
N HIS A 8 22.65 1.17 20.62
CA HIS A 8 21.26 0.96 20.23
C HIS A 8 20.91 -0.51 20.50
N LEU A 9 20.41 -0.77 21.69
CA LEU A 9 19.94 -2.09 22.14
C LEU A 9 18.42 -2.06 22.15
N THR A 10 17.81 -2.61 21.11
CA THR A 10 16.51 -3.28 21.22
C THR A 10 16.47 -4.37 20.17
N ASP A 11 16.83 -5.57 20.64
CA ASP A 11 16.71 -6.84 19.96
C ASP A 11 15.24 -7.22 19.72
N ALA A 12 15.10 -8.00 18.65
CA ALA A 12 13.91 -8.59 18.10
C ALA A 12 13.06 -9.40 19.09
N VAL A 13 11.75 -9.19 19.01
CA VAL A 13 10.74 -10.19 19.40
C VAL A 13 9.87 -10.46 18.17
N GLY A 14 10.11 -11.61 17.52
CA GLY A 14 9.14 -12.26 16.63
C GLY A 14 8.88 -11.60 15.27
N GLY A 15 9.63 -12.02 14.25
CA GLY A 15 9.38 -11.69 12.84
C GLY A 15 10.54 -10.90 12.28
N ARG A 16 11.13 -11.39 11.16
CA ARG A 16 12.29 -10.82 10.45
C ARG A 16 12.55 -9.36 10.84
N ALA A 17 13.62 -9.12 11.60
CA ALA A 17 14.11 -7.79 11.87
C ALA A 17 14.54 -7.18 10.53
N GLY A 18 13.58 -6.59 9.81
CA GLY A 18 13.87 -5.74 8.68
C GLY A 18 14.74 -4.61 9.20
N VAL A 19 15.81 -4.30 8.48
CA VAL A 19 16.61 -3.11 8.74
C VAL A 19 15.63 -1.93 8.88
N PRO A 20 15.75 -1.10 9.93
CA PRO A 20 14.88 0.06 10.09
C PRO A 20 14.91 0.90 8.80
N LEU A 21 13.73 1.21 8.27
CA LEU A 21 13.62 2.06 7.08
C LEU A 21 14.28 3.41 7.36
N SER A 22 15.08 3.88 6.40
CA SER A 22 15.49 5.28 6.37
C SER A 22 14.26 6.20 6.29
N ASP A 23 14.42 7.48 6.63
CA ASP A 23 13.29 8.42 6.56
C ASP A 23 12.70 8.53 5.14
N VAL A 24 13.54 8.45 4.11
CA VAL A 24 13.10 8.42 2.71
C VAL A 24 12.26 7.17 2.42
N GLU A 25 12.72 6.00 2.85
CA GLU A 25 11.98 4.76 2.64
C GLU A 25 10.68 4.71 3.44
N ARG A 26 10.64 5.34 4.63
CA ARG A 26 9.41 5.49 5.42
C ARG A 26 8.39 6.35 4.67
N VAL A 27 8.81 7.48 4.13
CA VAL A 27 7.94 8.35 3.32
C VAL A 27 7.44 7.63 2.07
N GLU A 28 8.30 6.91 1.35
CA GLU A 28 7.87 6.09 0.20
C GLU A 28 6.85 5.02 0.63
N TRP A 29 7.10 4.35 1.75
CA TRP A 29 6.20 3.33 2.28
C TRP A 29 4.84 3.90 2.66
N GLU A 30 4.79 5.02 3.39
CA GLU A 30 3.55 5.68 3.78
C GLU A 30 2.76 6.17 2.55
N ARG A 31 3.46 6.73 1.56
CA ARG A 31 2.83 7.18 0.31
C ARG A 31 2.25 6.02 -0.48
N ALA A 32 2.99 4.93 -0.64
CA ALA A 32 2.50 3.72 -1.29
C ALA A 32 1.30 3.14 -0.53
N ARG A 33 1.38 3.04 0.80
CA ARG A 33 0.27 2.59 1.66
C ARG A 33 -1.01 3.37 1.38
N ASN A 34 -0.93 4.69 1.43
CA ASN A 34 -2.09 5.56 1.29
C ASN A 34 -2.70 5.46 -0.11
N LEU A 35 -1.87 5.30 -1.15
CA LEU A 35 -2.34 5.11 -2.52
C LEU A 35 -3.08 3.77 -2.69
N VAL A 36 -2.48 2.65 -2.27
CA VAL A 36 -3.14 1.35 -2.36
C VAL A 36 -4.42 1.32 -1.54
N GLN A 37 -4.41 1.89 -0.33
CA GLN A 37 -5.60 1.97 0.52
C GLN A 37 -6.71 2.80 -0.13
N SER A 38 -6.36 3.92 -0.78
CA SER A 38 -7.33 4.77 -1.48
C SER A 38 -7.95 4.05 -2.69
N VAL A 39 -7.13 3.35 -3.47
CA VAL A 39 -7.58 2.56 -4.63
C VAL A 39 -8.51 1.43 -4.18
N ALA A 40 -8.11 0.65 -3.17
CA ALA A 40 -8.96 -0.39 -2.60
C ALA A 40 -10.30 0.17 -2.08
N SER A 41 -10.29 1.33 -1.42
CA SER A 41 -11.51 1.99 -0.97
C SER A 41 -12.43 2.39 -2.13
N CYS A 42 -11.87 2.90 -3.24
CA CYS A 42 -12.65 3.23 -4.42
C CYS A 42 -13.29 1.98 -5.05
N TYR A 43 -12.54 0.88 -5.20
CA TYR A 43 -13.10 -0.38 -5.69
C TYR A 43 -14.21 -0.90 -4.78
N ASN A 44 -14.03 -0.87 -3.46
CA ASN A 44 -15.07 -1.27 -2.52
C ASN A 44 -16.37 -0.45 -2.68
N SER A 45 -16.25 0.86 -2.91
CA SER A 45 -17.40 1.72 -3.19
C SER A 45 -18.06 1.35 -4.52
N LEU A 46 -17.29 1.11 -5.59
CA LEU A 46 -17.81 0.69 -6.90
C LEU A 46 -18.51 -0.67 -6.80
N VAL A 47 -17.94 -1.66 -6.08
CA VAL A 47 -18.58 -2.96 -5.81
C VAL A 47 -19.95 -2.77 -5.17
N SER A 48 -20.04 -1.85 -4.21
CA SER A 48 -21.26 -1.56 -3.47
C SER A 48 -22.34 -0.88 -4.32
N GLN A 49 -21.93 -0.09 -5.32
CA GLN A 49 -22.84 0.61 -6.25
C GLN A 49 -23.20 -0.23 -7.48
N ALA A 50 -22.35 -1.17 -7.88
CA ALA A 50 -22.57 -2.02 -9.05
C ALA A 50 -23.84 -2.85 -8.89
N THR A 51 -24.76 -2.75 -9.84
CA THR A 51 -26.01 -3.54 -9.90
C THR A 51 -25.86 -4.79 -10.75
N ASP A 52 -25.05 -4.71 -11.81
CA ASP A 52 -24.70 -5.81 -12.69
C ASP A 52 -23.79 -6.84 -11.97
N PRO A 53 -24.19 -8.13 -11.89
CA PRO A 53 -23.41 -9.17 -11.22
C PRO A 53 -22.02 -9.38 -11.82
N ASP A 54 -21.88 -9.32 -13.14
CA ASP A 54 -20.61 -9.58 -13.82
C ASP A 54 -19.61 -8.45 -13.53
N ARG A 55 -20.06 -7.19 -13.70
CA ARG A 55 -19.27 -6.03 -13.29
C ARG A 55 -18.90 -6.05 -11.81
N ARG A 56 -19.83 -6.45 -10.93
CA ARG A 56 -19.56 -6.55 -9.49
C ARG A 56 -18.46 -7.58 -9.19
N ALA A 57 -18.47 -8.72 -9.88
CA ALA A 57 -17.47 -9.76 -9.72
C ALA A 57 -16.07 -9.28 -10.17
N GLU A 58 -15.98 -8.55 -11.28
CA GLU A 58 -14.74 -7.93 -11.75
C GLU A 58 -14.17 -6.94 -10.71
N LEU A 59 -15.01 -6.02 -10.24
CA LEU A 59 -14.61 -5.02 -9.25
C LEU A 59 -14.20 -5.67 -7.92
N ALA A 60 -14.84 -6.77 -7.53
CA ALA A 60 -14.49 -7.53 -6.33
C ALA A 60 -13.13 -8.25 -6.48
N ALA A 61 -12.79 -8.72 -7.68
CA ALA A 61 -11.48 -9.29 -7.96
C ALA A 61 -10.37 -8.24 -7.86
N GLU A 62 -10.60 -7.04 -8.41
CA GLU A 62 -9.67 -5.90 -8.29
C GLU A 62 -9.49 -5.46 -6.83
N LEU A 63 -10.59 -5.38 -6.06
CA LEU A 63 -10.53 -5.12 -4.63
C LEU A 63 -9.67 -6.16 -3.90
N ALA A 64 -9.88 -7.46 -4.16
CA ALA A 64 -9.12 -8.53 -3.55
C ALA A 64 -7.64 -8.49 -3.90
N PHE A 65 -7.30 -8.09 -5.13
CA PHE A 65 -5.92 -7.85 -5.56
C PHE A 65 -5.28 -6.72 -4.74
N HIS A 66 -5.92 -5.57 -4.62
CA HIS A 66 -5.36 -4.43 -3.87
C HIS A 66 -5.30 -4.65 -2.36
N ASP A 67 -6.22 -5.44 -1.78
CA ASP A 67 -6.09 -5.92 -0.40
C ASP A 67 -4.86 -6.84 -0.23
N GLY A 68 -4.55 -7.64 -1.26
CA GLY A 68 -3.31 -8.41 -1.35
C GLY A 68 -2.07 -7.50 -1.35
N GLU A 69 -2.10 -6.44 -2.18
CA GLU A 69 -1.03 -5.42 -2.23
C GLU A 69 -0.81 -4.76 -0.86
N LEU A 70 -1.88 -4.41 -0.14
CA LEU A 70 -1.79 -3.84 1.22
C LEU A 70 -1.14 -4.82 2.20
N ARG A 71 -1.55 -6.09 2.19
CA ARG A 71 -0.99 -7.11 3.08
C ARG A 71 0.50 -7.34 2.82
N ARG A 72 0.95 -7.29 1.56
CA ARG A 72 2.36 -7.49 1.19
C ARG A 72 3.20 -6.21 1.23
N LEU A 73 2.61 -5.05 1.56
CA LEU A 73 3.30 -3.76 1.56
C LEU A 73 4.57 -3.77 2.43
N GLY A 74 4.55 -4.46 3.58
CA GLY A 74 5.71 -4.62 4.45
C GLY A 74 6.87 -5.42 3.84
N THR A 75 6.59 -6.18 2.77
CA THR A 75 7.58 -6.98 2.02
C THR A 75 7.89 -6.42 0.63
N MET A 76 7.20 -5.34 0.21
CA MET A 76 7.50 -4.70 -1.06
C MET A 76 8.92 -4.14 -1.05
N SER A 77 9.62 -4.30 -2.16
CA SER A 77 10.86 -3.60 -2.46
C SER A 77 10.61 -2.10 -2.66
N GLY A 78 11.66 -1.29 -2.56
CA GLY A 78 11.58 0.14 -2.90
C GLY A 78 11.20 0.38 -4.36
N ALA A 79 11.59 -0.52 -5.28
CA ALA A 79 11.20 -0.44 -6.67
C ALA A 79 9.69 -0.64 -6.86
N GLU A 80 9.11 -1.65 -6.21
CA GLU A 80 7.66 -1.88 -6.23
C GLU A 80 6.88 -0.70 -5.65
N ARG A 81 7.34 -0.15 -4.51
CA ARG A 81 6.73 1.06 -3.92
C ARG A 81 6.77 2.24 -4.89
N ARG A 82 7.90 2.48 -5.57
CA ARG A 82 8.00 3.55 -6.57
C ARG A 82 7.08 3.32 -7.77
N THR A 83 6.90 2.07 -8.21
CA THR A 83 5.91 1.73 -9.24
C THR A 83 4.51 2.09 -8.79
N VAL A 84 4.11 1.72 -7.56
CA VAL A 84 2.81 2.12 -6.98
C VAL A 84 2.68 3.64 -6.97
N ILE A 85 3.69 4.36 -6.46
CA ILE A 85 3.69 5.82 -6.39
C ILE A 85 3.55 6.47 -7.77
N GLY A 86 4.16 5.88 -8.80
CA GLY A 86 4.12 6.40 -10.17
C GLY A 86 2.84 6.07 -10.95
N THR A 87 2.13 5.00 -10.61
CA THR A 87 1.01 4.48 -11.42
C THR A 87 -0.35 4.60 -10.75
N TYR A 88 -0.42 4.48 -9.42
CA TYR A 88 -1.70 4.50 -8.70
C TYR A 88 -2.39 5.87 -8.66
N PRO A 89 -1.72 7.03 -8.76
CA PRO A 89 -2.42 8.31 -8.85
C PRO A 89 -3.38 8.40 -10.05
N ASP A 90 -2.94 7.93 -11.23
CA ASP A 90 -3.77 7.94 -12.44
C ASP A 90 -4.92 6.94 -12.34
N LEU A 91 -4.66 5.76 -11.77
CA LEU A 91 -5.71 4.77 -11.48
C LEU A 91 -6.74 5.36 -10.51
N LEU A 92 -6.30 5.98 -9.43
CA LEU A 92 -7.16 6.61 -8.43
C LEU A 92 -8.01 7.73 -9.05
N ALA A 93 -7.44 8.54 -9.94
CA ALA A 93 -8.18 9.57 -10.65
C ALA A 93 -9.31 8.96 -11.49
N ARG A 94 -9.03 7.90 -12.26
CA ARG A 94 -10.04 7.20 -13.07
C ARG A 94 -11.16 6.61 -12.22
N LEU A 95 -10.82 5.94 -11.12
CA LEU A 95 -11.81 5.34 -10.22
C LEU A 95 -12.68 6.39 -9.52
N ARG A 96 -12.11 7.55 -9.19
CA ARG A 96 -12.89 8.68 -8.65
C ARG A 96 -13.85 9.24 -9.68
N THR A 97 -13.41 9.45 -10.92
CA THR A 97 -14.31 9.86 -12.00
C THR A 97 -15.44 8.85 -12.21
N GLU A 98 -15.17 7.54 -12.14
CA GLU A 98 -16.20 6.50 -12.23
C GLU A 98 -17.20 6.57 -11.07
N LEU A 99 -16.74 6.88 -9.85
CA LEU A 99 -17.59 7.06 -8.67
C LEU A 99 -18.42 8.35 -8.71
N ASP A 100 -17.89 9.40 -9.33
CA ASP A 100 -18.53 10.71 -9.41
C ASP A 100 -19.65 10.74 -10.46
N GLY A 101 -19.64 9.82 -11.44
CA GLY A 101 -20.75 9.55 -12.38
C GLY A 101 -21.09 10.68 -13.33
#